data_AF-A0A249JKG9-F1
#
_entry.id   AF-A0A249JKG9-F1
#
_cell.length_a   1.000
_cell.length_b   1.000
_cell.length_c   1.000
_cell.angle_alpha   90.00
_cell.angle_beta   90.00
_cell.angle_gamma   90.00
#
_symmetry.space_group_name_H-M   'P 1'
#
loop_
_entity.id
_entity.type
_entity.pdbx_description
1 polymer ?
#
loop_
_entity_poly.entity_id
_entity_poly.type
_entity_poly.pdbx_seq_one_letter_code
_entity_poly.pdbx_strand_id
1 'polypeptide(L)'
;EVISVQNGSGTLKDACNAALRDWSENYSTTHYMLGTAAGPHPYPRIVKEFQKIIGEETEKQILKQNHSLPDKIIACIGGGSNAIGIFSPFINNEKIKLIGVEPAGLGISTGKHGAPLKTGKLGIYFGMKSYLMQNNEGQITKSWSLSAGLDFPSVG
;
A
#
# COMPACT_ATOMS: atom_id res chain seq x y z
N GLU A 1 17.03 -11.19 13.31
CA GLU A 1 18.24 -10.66 12.66
C GLU A 1 17.85 -9.54 11.70
N VAL A 2 18.74 -8.59 11.42
CA VAL A 2 18.52 -7.55 10.41
C VAL A 2 19.45 -7.82 9.24
N ILE A 3 18.89 -8.09 8.06
CA ILE A 3 19.64 -8.42 6.85
C ILE A 3 19.57 -7.22 5.90
N SER A 4 20.70 -6.53 5.71
CA SER A 4 20.77 -5.37 4.82
C SER A 4 20.76 -5.79 3.35
N VAL A 5 19.84 -5.25 2.55
CA VAL A 5 19.76 -5.50 1.10
C VAL A 5 20.46 -4.38 0.33
N GLN A 6 21.62 -4.68 -0.25
CA GLN A 6 22.41 -3.72 -1.05
C GLN A 6 22.11 -3.78 -2.56
N ASN A 7 21.36 -4.79 -3.01
CA ASN A 7 20.98 -4.95 -4.42
C ASN A 7 19.95 -3.89 -4.85
N GLY A 8 20.00 -3.47 -6.11
CA GLY A 8 18.99 -2.59 -6.70
C GLY A 8 19.11 -1.14 -6.22
N SER A 9 18.02 -0.57 -5.70
CA SER A 9 18.02 0.80 -5.14
C SER A 9 18.29 0.85 -3.64
N GLY A 10 18.41 -0.29 -2.95
CA GLY A 10 18.57 -0.34 -1.50
C GLY A 10 17.33 0.17 -0.75
N THR A 11 16.14 -0.07 -1.33
CA THR A 11 14.85 0.46 -0.85
C THR A 11 13.86 -0.66 -0.53
N LEU A 12 12.65 -0.30 -0.07
CA LEU A 12 11.58 -1.23 0.30
C LEU A 12 11.30 -2.27 -0.80
N LYS A 13 11.28 -1.86 -2.07
CA LYS A 13 11.09 -2.77 -3.22
C LYS A 13 12.10 -3.92 -3.23
N ASP A 14 13.36 -3.62 -2.96
CA ASP A 14 14.45 -4.60 -3.01
C ASP A 14 14.40 -5.53 -1.80
N ALA A 15 14.03 -5.00 -0.63
CA ALA A 15 13.76 -5.78 0.57
C ALA A 15 12.58 -6.76 0.37
N CYS A 16 11.48 -6.32 -0.25
CA CYS A 16 10.35 -7.19 -0.60
C CYS A 16 10.76 -8.35 -1.52
N ASN A 17 11.57 -8.07 -2.54
CA ASN A 17 12.07 -9.10 -3.45
C ASN A 17 12.99 -10.10 -2.74
N ALA A 18 13.86 -9.63 -1.85
CA ALA A 18 14.73 -10.51 -1.06
C ALA A 18 13.90 -11.40 -0.11
N ALA A 19 12.92 -10.83 0.59
CA ALA A 19 12.05 -11.57 1.49
C ALA A 19 11.18 -12.62 0.78
N LEU A 20 10.67 -12.32 -0.42
CA LEU A 20 9.94 -13.32 -1.22
C LEU A 20 10.83 -14.47 -1.69
N ARG A 21 12.09 -14.19 -2.04
CA ARG A 21 13.06 -15.25 -2.42
C ARG A 21 13.36 -16.17 -1.24
N ASP A 22 13.66 -15.60 -0.07
CA ASP A 22 13.85 -16.36 1.16
C ASP A 22 12.62 -17.24 1.45
N TRP A 23 11.42 -16.65 1.41
CA TRP A 23 10.20 -17.41 1.66
C TRP A 23 9.99 -18.53 0.64
N SER A 24 10.34 -18.34 -0.63
CA SER A 24 10.23 -19.39 -1.64
C SER A 24 11.11 -20.61 -1.37
N GLU A 25 12.22 -20.42 -0.65
CA GLU A 25 13.15 -21.49 -0.27
C GLU A 25 12.80 -22.12 1.10
N ASN A 26 12.18 -21.35 2.00
CA ASN A 26 12.00 -21.71 3.42
C ASN A 26 10.54 -21.79 3.91
N TYR A 27 9.55 -21.79 3.02
CA TYR A 27 8.11 -21.72 3.37
C TYR A 27 7.60 -22.84 4.30
N SER A 28 8.29 -23.98 4.39
CA SER A 28 7.88 -25.11 5.24
C SER A 28 8.05 -24.83 6.74
N THR A 29 8.95 -23.91 7.10
CA THR A 29 9.26 -23.53 8.48
C THR A 29 9.08 -22.03 8.74
N THR A 30 8.89 -21.24 7.68
CA THR A 30 8.88 -19.76 7.74
C THR A 30 7.56 -19.19 7.22
N HIS A 31 6.94 -18.33 8.03
CA HIS A 31 5.82 -17.51 7.60
C HIS A 31 6.30 -16.14 7.11
N TYR A 32 5.98 -15.79 5.85
CA TYR A 32 6.24 -14.45 5.35
C TYR A 32 5.19 -13.45 5.83
N MET A 33 5.58 -12.59 6.77
CA MET A 33 4.72 -11.56 7.35
C MET A 33 4.71 -10.28 6.50
N LEU A 34 3.96 -10.30 5.40
CA LEU A 34 3.83 -9.17 4.47
C LEU A 34 3.16 -7.96 5.16
N GLY A 35 3.84 -6.81 5.17
CA GLY A 35 3.49 -5.66 6.01
C GLY A 35 2.47 -4.66 5.43
N THR A 36 1.81 -4.95 4.31
CA THR A 36 0.86 -4.03 3.69
C THR A 36 -0.27 -4.75 2.96
N ALA A 37 -1.34 -4.04 2.59
CA ALA A 37 -2.52 -4.63 1.96
C ALA A 37 -2.32 -4.88 0.46
N ALA A 38 -1.16 -5.42 0.08
CA ALA A 38 -0.77 -5.72 -1.28
C ALA A 38 -0.27 -7.17 -1.38
N GLY A 39 0.20 -7.56 -2.56
CA GLY A 39 0.76 -8.87 -2.80
C GLY A 39 -0.29 -9.92 -3.19
N PRO A 40 0.10 -11.20 -3.29
CA PRO A 40 -0.81 -12.25 -3.70
C PRO A 40 -1.92 -12.47 -2.68
N HIS A 41 -3.06 -12.99 -3.13
CA HIS A 41 -4.02 -13.59 -2.22
C HIS A 41 -3.33 -14.66 -1.34
N PRO A 42 -3.59 -14.74 -0.02
CA PRO A 42 -4.62 -14.02 0.73
C PRO A 42 -4.19 -12.72 1.44
N TYR A 43 -2.97 -12.22 1.22
CA TYR A 43 -2.40 -11.12 2.01
C TYR A 43 -3.25 -9.84 2.03
N PRO A 44 -3.73 -9.29 0.90
CA PRO A 44 -4.56 -8.08 0.93
C PRO A 44 -5.79 -8.22 1.82
N ARG A 45 -6.43 -9.41 1.79
CA ARG A 45 -7.62 -9.69 2.61
C ARG A 45 -7.27 -9.79 4.08
N ILE A 46 -6.23 -10.56 4.43
CA ILE A 46 -5.80 -10.73 5.82
C ILE A 46 -5.43 -9.38 6.43
N VAL A 47 -4.60 -8.59 5.73
CA VAL A 47 -4.14 -7.29 6.22
C VAL A 47 -5.30 -6.32 6.38
N LYS A 48 -6.25 -6.27 5.42
CA LYS A 48 -7.47 -5.48 5.58
C LYS A 48 -8.25 -5.89 6.83
N GLU A 49 -8.52 -7.18 7.02
CA GLU A 49 -9.29 -7.66 8.18
C GLU A 49 -8.60 -7.37 9.52
N PHE A 50 -7.27 -7.37 9.57
CA PHE A 50 -6.53 -7.00 10.77
C PHE A 50 -6.42 -5.48 10.98
N GLN A 51 -6.54 -4.67 9.93
CA GLN A 51 -6.47 -3.20 10.01
C GLN A 51 -7.84 -2.52 10.14
N LYS A 52 -8.94 -3.21 9.85
CA LYS A 52 -10.30 -2.62 9.86
C LYS A 52 -10.71 -2.01 11.21
N ILE A 53 -10.09 -2.48 12.29
CA ILE A 53 -10.31 -1.96 13.64
C ILE A 53 -10.11 -0.44 13.72
N ILE A 54 -9.20 0.12 12.92
CA ILE A 54 -8.98 1.57 12.83
C ILE A 54 -10.27 2.29 12.44
N GLY A 55 -10.95 1.80 11.40
CA GLY A 55 -12.21 2.39 10.95
C GLY A 55 -13.33 2.15 11.96
N GLU A 56 -13.41 0.94 12.53
CA GLU A 56 -14.48 0.56 13.48
C GLU A 56 -14.42 1.42 14.75
N GLU A 57 -13.22 1.71 15.23
CA GLU A 57 -13.00 2.64 16.34
C GLU A 57 -13.30 4.08 15.94
N THR A 58 -12.86 4.51 14.75
CA THR A 58 -13.12 5.85 14.22
C THR A 58 -14.62 6.13 14.15
N GLU A 59 -15.42 5.19 13.64
CA GLU A 59 -16.88 5.32 13.56
C GLU A 59 -17.52 5.50 14.94
N LYS A 60 -17.13 4.67 15.92
CA LYS A 60 -17.64 4.77 17.29
C LYS A 60 -17.25 6.11 17.93
N GLN A 61 -16.01 6.54 17.72
CA GLN A 61 -15.48 7.78 18.31
C GLN A 61 -16.17 9.01 17.72
N ILE A 62 -16.31 9.08 16.39
CA ILE A 62 -16.88 10.26 15.73
C ILE A 62 -18.39 10.38 16.01
N LEU A 63 -19.12 9.27 16.06
CA LEU A 63 -20.53 9.28 16.47
C LEU A 63 -20.69 9.72 17.93
N LYS A 64 -19.78 9.32 18.81
CA LYS A 64 -19.78 9.74 20.22
C LYS A 64 -19.47 11.23 20.38
N GLN A 65 -18.55 11.79 19.59
CA GLN A 65 -18.08 13.16 19.72
C GLN A 65 -18.96 14.16 18.96
N ASN A 66 -19.39 13.82 17.74
CA ASN A 66 -20.03 14.74 16.81
C ASN A 66 -21.50 14.40 16.55
N HIS A 67 -22.01 13.29 17.11
CA HIS A 67 -23.36 12.78 16.87
C HIS A 67 -23.70 12.59 15.38
N SER A 68 -22.68 12.47 14.54
CA SER A 68 -22.77 12.39 13.09
C SER A 68 -21.53 11.73 12.51
N LEU A 69 -21.67 11.16 11.31
CA LEU A 69 -20.56 10.60 10.54
C LEU A 69 -19.78 11.71 9.82
N PRO A 70 -18.50 11.52 9.52
CA PRO A 70 -17.70 12.53 8.84
C PRO A 70 -18.09 12.65 7.35
N ASP A 71 -17.95 13.83 6.77
CA ASP A 71 -18.12 14.01 5.32
C ASP A 71 -17.00 13.37 4.50
N LYS A 72 -15.80 13.26 5.09
CA LYS A 72 -14.58 12.80 4.42
C LYS A 72 -13.69 12.01 5.37
N ILE A 73 -13.04 10.98 4.85
CA ILE A 73 -11.97 10.24 5.54
C ILE A 73 -10.75 10.25 4.64
N ILE A 74 -9.60 10.60 5.20
CA ILE A 74 -8.37 10.82 4.44
C ILE A 74 -7.27 9.93 5.02
N ALA A 75 -6.55 9.22 4.15
CA ALA A 75 -5.43 8.36 4.54
C ALA A 75 -4.34 8.34 3.46
N CYS A 76 -3.08 8.18 3.87
CA CYS A 76 -1.97 8.07 2.92
C CYS A 76 -1.89 6.66 2.32
N ILE A 77 -1.48 6.58 1.05
CA ILE A 77 -1.38 5.34 0.29
C ILE A 77 0.06 5.13 -0.17
N GLY A 78 0.75 4.22 0.53
CA GLY A 78 1.88 3.48 -0.03
C GLY A 78 1.35 2.14 -0.58
N GLY A 79 1.52 1.06 0.17
CA GLY A 79 0.88 -0.23 -0.14
C GLY A 79 -0.61 -0.32 0.22
N GLY A 80 -1.14 0.59 1.05
CA GLY A 80 -2.59 0.77 1.27
C GLY A 80 -3.18 0.23 2.58
N SER A 81 -2.40 -0.42 3.45
CA SER A 81 -2.93 -1.07 4.68
C SER A 81 -3.67 -0.15 5.65
N ASN A 82 -3.07 0.99 6.01
CA ASN A 82 -3.71 1.96 6.93
C ASN A 82 -5.00 2.54 6.30
N ALA A 83 -4.95 2.86 5.00
CA ALA A 83 -6.05 3.46 4.27
C ALA A 83 -7.23 2.50 4.17
N ILE A 84 -7.01 1.25 3.73
CA ILE A 84 -8.09 0.27 3.66
C ILE A 84 -8.62 -0.08 5.06
N GLY A 85 -7.78 -0.04 6.09
CA GLY A 85 -8.18 -0.23 7.49
C GLY A 85 -9.21 0.82 7.93
N ILE A 86 -8.86 2.11 7.80
CA ILE A 86 -9.77 3.19 8.20
C ILE A 86 -11.00 3.30 7.28
N PHE A 87 -10.86 3.00 5.99
CA PHE A 87 -11.96 3.07 5.02
C PHE A 87 -12.97 1.94 5.17
N SER A 88 -12.55 0.75 5.64
CA SER A 88 -13.34 -0.50 5.57
C SER A 88 -14.80 -0.37 6.02
N PRO A 89 -15.14 0.22 7.18
CA PRO A 89 -16.53 0.34 7.63
C PRO A 89 -17.37 1.32 6.81
N PHE A 90 -16.72 2.25 6.12
CA PHE A 90 -17.37 3.36 5.40
C PHE A 90 -17.52 3.12 3.90
N ILE A 91 -16.96 2.04 3.35
CA ILE A 91 -16.96 1.74 1.90
C ILE A 91 -18.37 1.75 1.28
N ASN A 92 -19.37 1.29 2.01
CA ASN A 92 -20.75 1.20 1.53
C ASN A 92 -21.56 2.49 1.76
N ASN A 93 -20.96 3.53 2.36
CA ASN A 93 -21.64 4.79 2.64
C ASN A 93 -21.26 5.86 1.62
N GLU A 94 -22.07 6.00 0.57
CA GLU A 94 -21.84 6.94 -0.53
C GLU A 94 -21.82 8.42 -0.13
N LYS A 95 -22.33 8.76 1.07
CA LYS A 95 -22.28 10.14 1.58
C LYS A 95 -20.88 10.52 2.08
N ILE A 96 -20.03 9.54 2.40
CA ILE A 96 -18.70 9.75 2.94
C ILE A 96 -17.67 9.67 1.81
N LYS A 97 -16.90 10.73 1.60
CA LYS A 97 -15.83 10.73 0.60
C LYS A 97 -14.55 10.12 1.17
N LEU A 98 -14.12 9.01 0.60
CA LEU A 98 -12.86 8.35 0.95
C LEU A 98 -11.74 8.88 0.05
N ILE A 99 -10.71 9.49 0.65
CA ILE A 99 -9.64 10.19 -0.06
C ILE A 99 -8.30 9.54 0.26
N GLY A 100 -7.76 8.83 -0.73
CA GLY A 100 -6.40 8.31 -0.71
C GLY A 100 -5.36 9.33 -1.16
N VAL A 101 -4.24 9.43 -0.45
CA VAL A 101 -3.16 10.38 -0.78
C VAL A 101 -1.85 9.63 -1.07
N GLU A 102 -1.45 9.59 -2.34
CA GLU A 102 -0.17 9.03 -2.78
C GLU A 102 0.96 10.09 -2.72
N PRO A 103 2.23 9.71 -2.53
CA PRO A 103 3.36 10.65 -2.52
C PRO A 103 3.64 11.21 -3.93
N ALA A 104 3.55 12.54 -4.05
CA ALA A 104 3.94 13.25 -5.28
C ALA A 104 5.46 13.41 -5.44
N GLY A 105 6.26 13.03 -4.44
CA GLY A 105 7.71 13.09 -4.48
C GLY A 105 8.25 14.50 -4.75
N LEU A 106 9.15 14.63 -5.73
CA LEU A 106 9.66 15.93 -6.21
C LEU A 106 8.72 16.62 -7.21
N GLY A 107 7.50 16.08 -7.38
CA GLY A 107 6.48 16.52 -8.32
C GLY A 107 6.18 15.45 -9.35
N ILE A 108 4.89 15.24 -9.64
CA ILE A 108 4.41 14.22 -10.59
C ILE A 108 5.07 14.36 -11.98
N SER A 109 5.19 15.60 -12.47
CA SER A 109 5.79 15.91 -13.77
C SER A 109 7.28 15.52 -13.89
N THR A 110 7.98 15.34 -12.77
CA THR A 110 9.39 14.97 -12.76
C THR A 110 9.63 13.47 -12.95
N GLY A 111 8.58 12.65 -12.84
CA GLY A 111 8.69 11.19 -12.77
C GLY A 111 9.28 10.65 -11.46
N LYS A 112 9.71 11.52 -10.53
CA LYS A 112 10.24 11.15 -9.21
C LYS A 112 9.15 11.25 -8.16
N HIS A 113 8.25 10.27 -8.15
CA HIS A 113 7.09 10.17 -7.26
C HIS A 113 6.76 8.70 -6.96
N GLY A 114 5.76 8.43 -6.12
CA GLY A 114 5.24 7.08 -5.83
C GLY A 114 3.72 7.06 -5.94
N ALA A 115 3.20 7.42 -7.12
CA ALA A 115 1.77 7.69 -7.34
C ALA A 115 1.17 6.79 -8.45
N PRO A 116 1.25 5.46 -8.29
CA PRO A 116 0.82 4.50 -9.31
C PRO A 116 -0.67 4.57 -9.64
N LEU A 117 -1.58 4.92 -8.72
CA LEU A 117 -3.01 5.07 -9.03
C LEU A 117 -3.26 6.23 -9.99
N LYS A 118 -2.48 7.32 -9.85
CA LYS A 118 -2.67 8.52 -10.68
C LYS A 118 -1.94 8.46 -12.03
N THR A 119 -0.77 7.83 -12.06
CA THR A 119 0.18 7.94 -13.20
C THR A 119 0.60 6.59 -13.77
N GLY A 120 0.36 5.51 -13.04
CA GLY A 120 0.75 4.17 -13.42
C GLY A 120 -0.20 3.53 -14.41
N LYS A 121 0.09 2.28 -14.74
CA LYS A 121 -0.74 1.43 -15.60
C LYS A 121 -0.98 0.10 -14.90
N LEU A 122 -2.09 -0.54 -15.23
CA LEU A 122 -2.37 -1.89 -14.75
C LEU A 122 -1.27 -2.86 -15.23
N GLY A 123 -0.79 -3.73 -14.35
CA GLY A 123 0.17 -4.76 -14.70
C GLY A 123 0.25 -5.82 -13.61
N ILE A 124 1.20 -6.74 -13.75
CA ILE A 124 1.40 -7.85 -12.81
C ILE A 124 2.77 -7.68 -12.15
N TYR A 125 2.77 -7.49 -10.84
CA TYR A 125 3.98 -7.28 -10.04
C TYR A 125 3.71 -7.77 -8.61
N PHE A 126 4.75 -8.25 -7.92
CA PHE A 126 4.67 -8.63 -6.51
C PHE A 126 3.53 -9.62 -6.19
N GLY A 127 3.22 -10.54 -7.12
CA GLY A 127 2.18 -11.55 -6.95
C GLY A 127 0.73 -11.06 -7.12
N MET A 128 0.52 -9.82 -7.59
CA MET A 128 -0.83 -9.26 -7.82
C MET A 128 -0.97 -8.58 -9.18
N LYS A 129 -2.20 -8.46 -9.66
CA LYS A 129 -2.57 -7.56 -10.76
C LYS A 129 -3.08 -6.25 -10.17
N SER A 130 -2.32 -5.17 -10.31
CA SER A 130 -2.67 -3.86 -9.76
C SER A 130 -2.09 -2.72 -10.60
N TYR A 131 -2.35 -1.47 -10.20
CA TYR A 131 -1.69 -0.30 -10.78
C TYR A 131 -0.26 -0.21 -10.30
N LEU A 132 0.66 0.01 -11.24
CA LEU A 132 2.07 0.18 -10.95
C LEU A 132 2.75 1.15 -11.92
N MET A 133 3.86 1.71 -11.48
CA MET A 133 4.73 2.57 -12.28
C MET A 133 5.63 1.69 -13.15
N GLN A 134 5.46 1.76 -14.47
CA GLN A 134 6.17 0.96 -15.46
C GLN A 134 6.40 1.74 -16.76
N ASN A 135 7.47 1.40 -17.48
CA ASN A 135 7.76 1.97 -18.79
C ASN A 135 6.91 1.29 -19.89
N ASN A 136 7.09 1.69 -21.15
CA ASN A 136 6.31 1.16 -22.28
C ASN A 136 6.57 -0.32 -22.60
N GLU A 137 7.68 -0.87 -22.10
CA GLU A 137 8.04 -2.29 -22.24
C GLU A 137 7.58 -3.13 -21.03
N GLY A 138 6.90 -2.52 -20.06
CA GLY A 138 6.44 -3.19 -18.85
C GLY A 138 7.51 -3.36 -17.76
N GLN A 139 8.67 -2.70 -17.90
CA GLN A 139 9.69 -2.69 -16.85
C GLN A 139 9.26 -1.79 -15.69
N ILE A 140 9.37 -2.31 -14.47
CA ILE A 140 9.03 -1.58 -13.24
C ILE A 140 9.95 -0.38 -13.08
N THR A 141 9.37 0.83 -13.05
CA THR A 141 10.14 2.05 -12.81
C THR A 141 10.35 2.27 -11.32
N LYS A 142 11.45 2.95 -10.96
CA LYS A 142 11.71 3.32 -9.57
C LYS A 142 10.70 4.38 -9.12
N SER A 143 10.07 4.15 -7.98
CA SER A 143 9.35 5.19 -7.25
C SER A 143 10.35 6.12 -6.55
N TRP A 144 9.84 7.26 -6.06
CA TRP A 144 10.60 8.15 -5.18
C TRP A 144 9.66 8.83 -4.18
N SER A 145 10.06 8.86 -2.92
CA SER A 145 9.41 9.63 -1.87
C SER A 145 10.44 9.98 -0.79
N LEU A 146 10.31 11.16 -0.17
CA LEU A 146 11.08 11.47 1.04
C LEU A 146 10.70 10.52 2.20
N SER A 147 9.43 10.10 2.26
CA SER A 147 8.94 9.12 3.21
C SER A 147 9.13 7.71 2.66
N ALA A 148 10.03 6.94 3.28
CA ALA A 148 10.35 5.58 2.87
C ALA A 148 9.13 4.64 2.87
N GLY A 149 8.17 4.83 3.80
CA GLY A 149 6.95 4.02 3.87
C GLY A 149 5.98 4.22 2.71
N LEU A 150 6.17 5.27 1.92
CA LEU A 150 5.38 5.56 0.72
C LEU A 150 6.18 5.32 -0.58
N ASP A 151 7.47 4.98 -0.49
CA ASP A 151 8.32 4.73 -1.66
C ASP A 151 8.11 3.31 -2.21
N PHE A 152 6.94 3.09 -2.82
CA PHE A 152 6.56 1.82 -3.43
C PHE A 152 5.96 2.07 -4.83
N PRO A 153 6.40 1.36 -5.88
CA PRO A 153 6.00 1.65 -7.27
C PRO A 153 4.65 1.02 -7.65
N SER A 154 3.88 0.52 -6.70
CA SER A 154 2.60 -0.15 -6.91
C SER A 154 1.66 0.15 -5.75
N VAL A 155 0.43 -0.32 -5.83
CA VAL A 155 -0.57 -0.21 -4.76
C VAL A 155 -1.31 -1.53 -4.61
N GLY A 156 -1.82 -1.83 -3.41
CA GLY A 156 -2.63 -3.02 -3.11
C GLY A 156 -4.12 -2.85 -3.36
#